data_AF-R9ARH7-F1
#
_entry.id   AF-R9ARH7-F1
#
_cell.length_a   1.000
_cell.length_b   1.000
_cell.length_c   1.000
_cell.angle_alpha   90.00
_cell.angle_beta   90.00
_cell.angle_gamma   90.00
#
_symmetry.space_group_name_H-M   'P 1'
#
loop_
_entity.id
_entity.type
_entity.pdbx_description
1 polymer ?
#
loop_
_entity_poly.entity_id
_entity_poly.type
_entity_poly.pdbx_seq_one_letter_code
_entity_poly.pdbx_strand_id
1 'polypeptide(L)'
;MDSKAFIPALTYIVIALTLFYPFDAFYKQQRSQFLSTLTQIIYSPVTKAITFNQVFLADILTSYAKVFGDFYSSIIQCLDPESSFAITPQSANYMAPLFTTIPYLLRLRQCVVEYIASDYQQKRSLANALKYASALPVIAFSAIHKHNKSVYPWWLISVVVNSLYSFWWDVRNDWGLNFLDRDVWLDDGVEKTPLRQTLLYRQPGKYYAAILADFFLRFTWSLKLSSHLHAYVQLESGVFAFEILEILRRYLWCLFRLEWEVIKTEEYPSIPIHQYTTE
;
A
#
# COMPACT_ATOMS: atom_id res chain seq x y z
N MET A 1 -17.41 -1.99 -31.05
CA MET A 1 -17.15 -2.05 -29.60
C MET A 1 -18.09 -1.06 -28.95
N ASP A 2 -18.86 -1.49 -27.95
CA ASP A 2 -19.61 -0.56 -27.11
C ASP A 2 -18.68 0.53 -26.59
N SER A 3 -19.11 1.80 -26.67
CA SER A 3 -18.35 2.96 -26.20
C SER A 3 -17.89 2.82 -24.74
N LYS A 4 -18.61 2.00 -23.95
CA LYS A 4 -18.37 1.72 -22.53
C LYS A 4 -17.06 0.97 -22.26
N ALA A 5 -16.70 0.01 -23.11
CA ALA A 5 -15.51 -0.83 -22.93
C ALA A 5 -14.26 -0.21 -23.57
N PHE A 6 -14.42 0.79 -24.43
CA PHE A 6 -13.33 1.34 -25.22
C PHE A 6 -12.24 2.00 -24.36
N ILE A 7 -12.62 2.85 -23.41
CA ILE A 7 -11.66 3.60 -22.59
C ILE A 7 -10.84 2.65 -21.69
N PRO A 8 -11.44 1.74 -20.90
CA PRO A 8 -10.67 0.78 -20.09
C PRO A 8 -9.81 -0.13 -20.96
N ALA A 9 -10.36 -0.69 -22.06
CA ALA A 9 -9.61 -1.58 -22.94
C ALA A 9 -8.40 -0.88 -23.57
N LEU A 10 -8.57 0.32 -24.11
CA LEU A 10 -7.47 1.11 -24.66
C LEU A 10 -6.40 1.40 -23.61
N THR A 11 -6.82 1.78 -22.40
CA THR A 11 -5.90 2.05 -21.28
C THR A 11 -5.07 0.81 -20.94
N TYR A 12 -5.70 -0.37 -20.82
CA TYR A 12 -5.00 -1.62 -20.53
C TYR A 12 -4.07 -2.04 -21.65
N ILE A 13 -4.49 -1.87 -22.91
CA ILE A 13 -3.64 -2.15 -24.08
C ILE A 13 -2.41 -1.24 -24.07
N VAL A 14 -2.57 0.08 -23.86
CA VAL A 14 -1.45 1.02 -23.83
C VAL A 14 -0.48 0.69 -22.70
N ILE A 15 -0.99 0.36 -21.50
CA ILE A 15 -0.16 -0.05 -20.36
C ILE A 15 0.59 -1.35 -20.70
N ALA A 16 -0.08 -2.37 -21.24
CA ALA A 16 0.54 -3.64 -21.59
C ALA A 16 1.59 -3.47 -22.69
N LEU A 17 1.27 -2.75 -23.77
CA LEU A 17 2.21 -2.46 -24.86
C LEU A 17 3.43 -1.71 -24.35
N THR A 18 3.25 -0.74 -23.44
CA THR A 18 4.36 0.01 -22.84
C THR A 18 5.20 -0.90 -21.94
N LEU A 19 4.59 -1.66 -21.04
CA LEU A 19 5.29 -2.52 -20.08
C LEU A 19 6.07 -3.65 -20.77
N PHE A 20 5.49 -4.29 -21.78
CA PHE A 20 6.08 -5.44 -22.48
C PHE A 20 6.77 -5.06 -23.81
N TYR A 21 6.97 -3.78 -24.10
CA TYR A 21 7.65 -3.33 -25.32
C TYR A 21 9.08 -3.93 -25.40
N PRO A 22 9.43 -4.69 -26.46
CA PRO A 22 10.66 -5.49 -26.46
C PRO A 22 11.92 -4.68 -26.83
N PHE A 23 11.76 -3.55 -27.50
CA PHE A 23 12.87 -2.72 -27.98
C PHE A 23 13.40 -1.79 -26.88
N ASP A 24 14.58 -1.23 -27.11
CA ASP A 24 15.24 -0.27 -26.22
C ASP A 24 14.59 1.11 -26.28
N ALA A 25 13.33 1.17 -25.83
CA ALA A 25 12.54 2.38 -25.70
C ALA A 25 11.71 2.30 -24.41
N PHE A 26 11.11 3.43 -24.03
CA PHE A 26 10.26 3.54 -22.84
C PHE A 26 10.93 3.02 -21.56
N TYR A 27 12.19 3.39 -21.31
CA TYR A 27 12.90 3.02 -20.07
C TYR A 27 12.99 1.50 -19.87
N LYS A 28 13.54 0.77 -20.85
CA LYS A 28 13.60 -0.70 -20.89
C LYS A 28 14.13 -1.30 -19.59
N GLN A 29 15.24 -0.78 -19.07
CA GLN A 29 15.84 -1.27 -17.82
C GLN A 29 14.85 -1.20 -16.64
N GLN A 30 14.17 -0.07 -16.48
CA GLN A 30 13.21 0.16 -15.40
C GLN A 30 11.99 -0.76 -15.53
N ARG A 31 11.48 -0.95 -16.75
CA ARG A 31 10.37 -1.88 -17.01
C ARG A 31 10.75 -3.32 -16.69
N SER A 32 11.92 -3.78 -17.13
CA SER A 32 12.43 -5.12 -16.82
C SER A 32 12.63 -5.34 -15.31
N GLN A 33 13.19 -4.35 -14.60
CA GLN A 33 13.33 -4.42 -13.15
C GLN A 33 11.99 -4.43 -12.42
N PHE A 34 11.03 -3.60 -12.85
CA PHE A 34 9.68 -3.57 -12.32
C PHE A 34 8.98 -4.92 -12.50
N LEU A 35 8.97 -5.48 -13.71
CA LEU A 35 8.35 -6.77 -14.01
C LEU A 35 9.03 -7.90 -13.22
N SER A 36 10.37 -7.94 -13.19
CA SER A 36 11.11 -8.93 -12.41
C SER A 36 10.78 -8.86 -10.91
N THR A 37 10.72 -7.65 -10.34
CA THR A 37 10.37 -7.46 -8.92
C THR A 37 8.92 -7.87 -8.65
N LEU A 38 7.99 -7.53 -9.56
CA LEU A 38 6.58 -7.93 -9.44
C LEU A 38 6.42 -9.46 -9.48
N THR A 39 7.10 -10.13 -10.41
CA THR A 39 7.15 -11.60 -10.49
C THR A 39 7.71 -12.20 -9.20
N GLN A 40 8.77 -11.61 -8.64
CA GLN A 40 9.35 -12.08 -7.38
C GLN A 40 8.39 -11.88 -6.18
N ILE A 41 7.66 -10.76 -6.11
CA ILE A 41 6.66 -10.55 -5.05
C ILE A 41 5.61 -11.67 -5.05
N ILE A 42 5.16 -12.10 -6.22
CA ILE A 42 4.11 -13.12 -6.38
C ILE A 42 4.68 -14.53 -6.16
N TYR A 43 5.82 -14.86 -6.77
CA TYR A 43 6.30 -16.24 -6.90
C TYR A 43 7.53 -16.58 -6.05
N SER A 44 8.17 -15.63 -5.35
CA SER A 44 9.41 -15.92 -4.61
C SER A 44 9.17 -17.00 -3.55
N PRO A 45 10.04 -18.04 -3.46
CA PRO A 45 9.94 -19.10 -2.45
C PRO A 45 9.98 -18.56 -1.02
N VAL A 46 9.39 -19.31 -0.10
CA VAL A 46 9.35 -19.01 1.36
C VAL A 46 10.74 -19.10 2.00
N THR A 47 11.70 -19.73 1.34
CA THR A 47 13.07 -19.91 1.85
C THR A 47 14.00 -18.76 1.48
N LYS A 48 13.60 -17.88 0.55
CA LYS A 48 14.43 -16.79 0.07
C LYS A 48 14.20 -15.52 0.89
N ALA A 49 15.28 -14.86 1.27
CA ALA A 49 15.21 -13.56 1.93
C ALA A 49 14.50 -12.53 1.03
N ILE A 50 13.62 -11.73 1.65
CA ILE A 50 12.88 -10.68 0.96
C ILE A 50 13.76 -9.44 0.86
N THR A 51 13.87 -8.86 -0.33
CA THR A 51 14.71 -7.67 -0.55
C THR A 51 13.96 -6.38 -0.29
N PHE A 52 14.68 -5.29 -0.02
CA PHE A 52 14.07 -3.96 0.13
C PHE A 52 13.22 -3.56 -1.09
N ASN A 53 13.69 -3.81 -2.31
CA ASN A 53 12.93 -3.49 -3.52
C ASN A 53 11.59 -4.22 -3.59
N GLN A 54 11.56 -5.50 -3.19
CA GLN A 54 10.32 -6.27 -3.12
C GLN A 54 9.36 -5.70 -2.06
N VAL A 55 9.88 -5.32 -0.89
CA VAL A 55 9.10 -4.67 0.17
C VAL A 55 8.55 -3.32 -0.31
N PHE A 56 9.41 -2.49 -0.88
CA PHE A 56 9.10 -1.12 -1.31
C PHE A 56 8.04 -1.11 -2.41
N LEU A 57 8.20 -1.95 -3.44
CA LEU A 57 7.21 -2.06 -4.51
C LEU A 57 5.89 -2.64 -4.00
N ALA A 58 5.93 -3.68 -3.16
CA ALA A 58 4.70 -4.26 -2.62
C ALA A 58 3.95 -3.27 -1.70
N ASP A 59 4.67 -2.39 -0.97
CA ASP A 59 4.06 -1.32 -0.20
C ASP A 59 3.41 -0.26 -1.09
N ILE A 60 4.04 0.10 -2.21
CA ILE A 60 3.42 0.95 -3.23
C ILE A 60 2.13 0.29 -3.76
N LEU A 61 2.13 -1.01 -4.05
CA LEU A 61 0.96 -1.73 -4.54
C LEU A 61 -0.24 -1.67 -3.58
N THR A 62 -0.03 -1.54 -2.26
CA THR A 62 -1.15 -1.37 -1.31
C THR A 62 -1.94 -0.09 -1.55
N SER A 63 -1.30 0.97 -2.05
CA SER A 63 -2.00 2.20 -2.45
C SER A 63 -2.89 2.01 -3.68
N TYR A 64 -2.65 0.95 -4.46
CA TYR A 64 -3.45 0.57 -5.63
C TYR A 64 -4.58 -0.41 -5.29
N ALA A 65 -4.85 -0.76 -4.02
CA ALA A 65 -5.81 -1.83 -3.74
C ALA A 65 -7.23 -1.56 -4.30
N LYS A 66 -7.71 -0.30 -4.27
CA LYS A 66 -8.98 0.04 -4.92
C LYS A 66 -8.93 -0.16 -6.44
N VAL A 67 -7.81 0.19 -7.07
CA VAL A 67 -7.55 -0.03 -8.50
C VAL A 67 -7.64 -1.53 -8.84
N PHE A 68 -7.17 -2.44 -7.98
CA PHE A 68 -7.35 -3.89 -8.22
C PHE A 68 -8.85 -4.30 -8.24
N GLY A 69 -9.65 -3.77 -7.31
CA GLY A 69 -11.10 -4.01 -7.30
C GLY A 69 -11.80 -3.45 -8.53
N ASP A 70 -11.47 -2.21 -8.91
CA ASP A 70 -12.03 -1.55 -10.09
C ASP A 70 -11.56 -2.19 -11.40
N PHE A 71 -10.33 -2.69 -11.44
CA PHE A 71 -9.79 -3.46 -12.56
C PHE A 71 -10.64 -4.70 -12.82
N TYR A 72 -10.95 -5.49 -11.79
CA TYR A 72 -11.85 -6.64 -11.91
C TYR A 72 -13.23 -6.21 -12.43
N SER A 73 -13.85 -5.21 -11.80
CA SER A 73 -15.18 -4.72 -12.21
C SER A 73 -15.19 -4.25 -13.67
N SER A 74 -14.15 -3.54 -14.12
CA SER A 74 -14.05 -3.04 -15.48
C SER A 74 -13.86 -4.15 -16.53
N ILE A 75 -13.12 -5.22 -16.21
CA ILE A 75 -12.96 -6.38 -17.10
C ILE A 75 -14.32 -7.05 -17.29
N ILE A 76 -15.03 -7.31 -16.19
CA ILE A 76 -16.34 -7.93 -16.25
C ILE A 76 -17.32 -7.06 -17.05
N GLN A 77 -17.29 -5.73 -16.87
CA GLN A 77 -18.10 -4.81 -17.67
C GLN A 77 -17.73 -4.81 -19.17
N CYS A 78 -16.46 -5.06 -19.51
CA CYS A 78 -16.05 -5.18 -20.92
C CYS A 78 -16.48 -6.50 -21.57
N LEU A 79 -16.64 -7.56 -20.77
CA LEU A 79 -16.95 -8.91 -21.24
C LEU A 79 -18.45 -9.22 -21.23
N ASP A 80 -19.22 -8.57 -20.36
CA ASP A 80 -20.67 -8.78 -20.22
C ASP A 80 -21.45 -7.78 -21.10
N PRO A 81 -22.11 -8.24 -22.19
CA PRO A 81 -22.87 -7.38 -23.10
C PRO A 81 -24.09 -6.72 -22.43
N GLU A 82 -24.61 -7.30 -21.35
CA GLU A 82 -25.77 -6.77 -20.62
C GLU A 82 -25.37 -5.76 -19.54
N SER A 83 -24.08 -5.67 -19.22
CA SER A 83 -23.59 -4.74 -18.23
C SER A 83 -23.64 -3.29 -18.73
N SER A 84 -23.89 -2.36 -17.80
CA SER A 84 -23.80 -0.93 -18.07
C SER A 84 -22.95 -0.28 -16.99
N PHE A 85 -22.50 0.96 -17.22
CA PHE A 85 -21.83 1.75 -16.17
C PHE A 85 -22.67 1.81 -14.87
N ALA A 86 -23.99 1.65 -14.96
CA ALA A 86 -24.91 1.63 -13.83
C ALA A 86 -25.16 0.24 -13.21
N ILE A 87 -24.89 -0.86 -13.93
CA ILE A 87 -25.20 -2.23 -13.51
C ILE A 87 -23.92 -3.05 -13.54
N THR A 88 -23.30 -3.17 -12.37
CA THR A 88 -22.16 -4.06 -12.14
C THR A 88 -22.69 -5.48 -11.85
N PRO A 89 -22.17 -6.53 -12.51
CA PRO A 89 -22.66 -7.89 -12.32
C PRO A 89 -22.57 -8.36 -10.87
N GLN A 90 -23.50 -9.23 -10.46
CA GLN A 90 -23.61 -9.67 -9.06
C GLN A 90 -22.32 -10.32 -8.54
N SER A 91 -21.54 -10.96 -9.41
CA SER A 91 -20.21 -11.52 -9.10
C SER A 91 -19.22 -10.46 -8.59
N ALA A 92 -19.26 -9.23 -9.12
CA ALA A 92 -18.37 -8.15 -8.72
C ALA A 92 -18.68 -7.59 -7.33
N ASN A 93 -19.86 -7.84 -6.76
CA ASN A 93 -20.14 -7.51 -5.36
C ASN A 93 -19.25 -8.29 -4.38
N TYR A 94 -18.81 -9.49 -4.76
CA TYR A 94 -17.96 -10.35 -3.94
C TYR A 94 -16.51 -10.36 -4.43
N MET A 95 -16.31 -10.38 -5.74
CA MET A 95 -14.97 -10.50 -6.32
C MET A 95 -14.16 -9.20 -6.27
N ALA A 96 -14.77 -8.02 -6.46
CA ALA A 96 -14.00 -6.77 -6.41
C ALA A 96 -13.37 -6.52 -5.01
N PRO A 97 -14.07 -6.77 -3.88
CA PRO A 97 -13.45 -6.78 -2.56
C PRO A 97 -12.30 -7.78 -2.43
N LEU A 98 -12.43 -8.99 -2.98
CA LEU A 98 -11.33 -9.98 -2.96
C LEU A 98 -10.10 -9.48 -3.72
N PHE A 99 -10.29 -8.88 -4.90
CA PHE A 99 -9.19 -8.26 -5.65
C PHE A 99 -8.55 -7.09 -4.88
N THR A 100 -9.36 -6.33 -4.14
CA THR A 100 -8.87 -5.26 -3.25
C THR A 100 -7.97 -5.80 -2.13
N THR A 101 -8.14 -7.05 -1.71
CA THR A 101 -7.27 -7.66 -0.68
C THR A 101 -5.90 -8.11 -1.21
N ILE A 102 -5.73 -8.30 -2.53
CA ILE A 102 -4.52 -8.89 -3.13
C ILE A 102 -3.22 -8.24 -2.64
N PRO A 103 -3.01 -6.90 -2.75
CA PRO A 103 -1.74 -6.31 -2.35
C PRO A 103 -1.47 -6.43 -0.84
N TYR A 104 -2.50 -6.44 0.00
CA TYR A 104 -2.36 -6.67 1.44
C TYR A 104 -1.95 -8.11 1.76
N LEU A 105 -2.52 -9.08 1.04
CA LEU A 105 -2.14 -10.49 1.17
C LEU A 105 -0.71 -10.75 0.71
N LEU A 106 -0.26 -10.08 -0.36
CA LEU A 106 1.14 -10.15 -0.82
C LEU A 106 2.11 -9.64 0.25
N ARG A 107 1.83 -8.49 0.87
CA ARG A 107 2.65 -7.97 1.97
C ARG A 107 2.58 -8.83 3.22
N LEU A 108 1.39 -9.30 3.57
CA LEU A 108 1.20 -10.23 4.69
C LEU A 108 2.07 -11.48 4.51
N ARG A 109 2.03 -12.08 3.33
CA ARG A 109 2.86 -13.23 2.97
C ARG A 109 4.34 -12.90 3.14
N GLN A 110 4.84 -11.81 2.57
CA GLN A 110 6.26 -11.42 2.71
C GLN A 110 6.68 -11.28 4.18
N CYS A 111 5.85 -10.65 5.00
CA CYS A 111 6.15 -10.44 6.42
C CYS A 111 6.18 -11.77 7.20
N VAL A 112 5.25 -12.69 6.91
CA VAL A 112 5.23 -14.03 7.52
C VAL A 112 6.43 -14.85 7.07
N VAL A 113 6.77 -14.80 5.78
CA VAL A 113 7.94 -15.48 5.22
C VAL A 113 9.21 -14.99 5.90
N GLU A 114 9.40 -13.68 6.03
CA GLU A 114 10.55 -13.08 6.73
C GLU A 114 10.61 -13.52 8.20
N TYR A 115 9.47 -13.58 8.90
CA TYR A 115 9.41 -14.08 10.27
C TYR A 115 9.84 -15.55 10.39
N ILE A 116 9.34 -16.43 9.52
CA ILE A 116 9.68 -17.86 9.51
C ILE A 116 11.15 -18.06 9.12
N ALA A 117 11.63 -17.37 8.08
CA ALA A 117 13.01 -17.45 7.62
C ALA A 117 14.02 -16.97 8.67
N SER A 118 13.61 -16.05 9.56
CA SER A 118 14.40 -15.60 10.71
C SER A 118 14.42 -16.57 11.90
N ASP A 119 13.91 -17.80 11.73
CA ASP A 119 13.67 -18.77 12.82
C ASP A 119 12.90 -18.13 13.99
N TYR A 120 11.83 -17.42 13.64
CA TYR A 120 10.92 -16.75 14.57
C TYR A 120 11.57 -15.67 15.46
N GLN A 121 12.76 -15.19 15.12
CA GLN A 121 13.47 -14.16 15.91
C GLN A 121 13.04 -12.74 15.56
N GLN A 122 12.73 -12.45 14.30
CA GLN A 122 12.44 -11.09 13.84
C GLN A 122 11.00 -10.67 14.17
N LYS A 123 10.69 -10.39 15.46
CA LYS A 123 9.33 -10.00 15.89
C LYS A 123 8.76 -8.78 15.15
N ARG A 124 9.63 -7.91 14.63
CA ARG A 124 9.23 -6.78 13.79
C ARG A 124 8.49 -7.23 12.52
N SER A 125 8.91 -8.28 11.84
CA SER A 125 8.22 -8.73 10.63
C SER A 125 6.83 -9.28 10.96
N LEU A 126 6.65 -9.96 12.11
CA LEU A 126 5.33 -10.38 12.59
C LEU A 126 4.42 -9.18 12.92
N ALA A 127 4.95 -8.14 13.57
CA ALA A 127 4.18 -6.93 13.81
C ALA A 127 3.75 -6.29 12.47
N ASN A 128 4.63 -6.26 11.47
CA ASN A 128 4.29 -5.78 10.12
C ASN A 128 3.21 -6.65 9.46
N ALA A 129 3.26 -7.97 9.64
CA ALA A 129 2.22 -8.88 9.17
C ALA A 129 0.84 -8.51 9.76
N LEU A 130 0.77 -8.25 11.07
CA LEU A 130 -0.46 -7.80 11.73
C LEU A 130 -0.97 -6.47 11.18
N LYS A 131 -0.08 -5.56 10.77
CA LYS A 131 -0.46 -4.29 10.12
C LYS A 131 -1.27 -4.56 8.85
N TYR A 132 -0.74 -5.36 7.91
CA TYR A 132 -1.47 -5.65 6.67
C TYR A 132 -2.68 -6.55 6.89
N ALA A 133 -2.65 -7.44 7.89
CA ALA A 133 -3.82 -8.23 8.28
C ALA A 133 -4.97 -7.34 8.78
N SER A 134 -4.66 -6.24 9.48
CA SER A 134 -5.67 -5.31 10.01
C SER A 134 -6.49 -4.58 8.92
N ALA A 135 -6.01 -4.55 7.67
CA ALA A 135 -6.75 -4.01 6.53
C ALA A 135 -7.85 -4.96 6.03
N LEU A 136 -7.72 -6.28 6.26
CA LEU A 136 -8.67 -7.28 5.74
C LEU A 136 -10.07 -7.14 6.35
N PRO A 137 -10.24 -6.95 7.68
CA PRO A 137 -11.55 -6.66 8.27
C PRO A 137 -12.20 -5.38 7.72
N VAL A 138 -11.40 -4.34 7.41
CA VAL A 138 -11.92 -3.09 6.82
C VAL A 138 -12.59 -3.38 5.47
N ILE A 139 -11.92 -4.16 4.62
CA ILE A 139 -12.44 -4.54 3.29
C ILE A 139 -13.63 -5.49 3.42
N ALA A 140 -13.54 -6.51 4.28
CA ALA A 140 -14.59 -7.49 4.49
C ALA A 140 -15.87 -6.85 5.03
N PHE A 141 -15.78 -6.05 6.09
CA PHE A 141 -16.95 -5.38 6.65
C PHE A 141 -17.51 -4.32 5.70
N SER A 142 -16.69 -3.64 4.90
CA SER A 142 -17.17 -2.74 3.84
C SER A 142 -18.07 -3.49 2.83
N ALA A 143 -17.65 -4.68 2.39
CA ALA A 143 -18.43 -5.51 1.48
C ALA A 143 -19.73 -6.02 2.13
N ILE A 144 -19.66 -6.55 3.36
CA ILE A 144 -20.83 -7.06 4.10
C ILE A 144 -21.83 -5.93 4.40
N HIS A 145 -21.34 -4.72 4.69
CA HIS A 145 -22.16 -3.56 5.02
C HIS A 145 -23.11 -3.12 3.89
N LYS A 146 -22.87 -3.56 2.64
CA LYS A 146 -23.83 -3.38 1.54
C LYS A 146 -25.14 -4.13 1.79
N HIS A 147 -25.09 -5.28 2.43
CA HIS A 147 -26.25 -6.16 2.66
C HIS A 147 -26.71 -6.19 4.12
N ASN A 148 -25.82 -5.91 5.07
CA ASN A 148 -26.13 -5.92 6.49
C ASN A 148 -25.62 -4.66 7.19
N LYS A 149 -26.52 -3.75 7.58
CA LYS A 149 -26.15 -2.49 8.23
C LYS A 149 -25.60 -2.67 9.65
N SER A 150 -25.84 -3.80 10.31
CA SER A 150 -25.38 -4.03 11.69
C SER A 150 -23.86 -4.14 11.83
N VAL A 151 -23.11 -4.36 10.74
CA VAL A 151 -21.65 -4.46 10.79
C VAL A 151 -20.95 -3.08 10.78
N TYR A 152 -21.69 -1.98 10.67
CA TYR A 152 -21.10 -0.63 10.63
C TYR A 152 -20.19 -0.30 11.82
N PRO A 153 -20.54 -0.60 13.09
CA PRO A 153 -19.64 -0.35 14.23
C PRO A 153 -18.34 -1.15 14.12
N TRP A 154 -18.41 -2.41 13.68
CA TRP A 154 -17.24 -3.27 13.48
C TRP A 154 -16.34 -2.77 12.35
N TRP A 155 -16.94 -2.27 11.27
CA TRP A 155 -16.23 -1.59 10.20
C TRP A 155 -15.49 -0.36 10.74
N LEU A 156 -16.16 0.50 11.51
CA LEU A 156 -15.57 1.71 12.08
C LEU A 156 -14.40 1.40 13.02
N ILE A 157 -14.56 0.41 13.91
CA ILE A 157 -13.47 -0.07 14.79
C ILE A 157 -12.30 -0.56 13.94
N SER A 158 -12.56 -1.35 12.91
CA SER A 158 -11.51 -1.87 12.01
C SER A 158 -10.77 -0.73 11.31
N VAL A 159 -11.48 0.31 10.84
CA VAL A 159 -10.90 1.49 10.22
C VAL A 159 -9.97 2.23 11.18
N VAL A 160 -10.42 2.47 12.41
CA VAL A 160 -9.62 3.17 13.43
C VAL A 160 -8.38 2.36 13.79
N VAL A 161 -8.54 1.07 14.06
CA VAL A 161 -7.41 0.18 14.40
C VAL A 161 -6.40 0.12 13.26
N ASN A 162 -6.85 -0.14 12.03
CA ASN A 162 -5.97 -0.21 10.87
C ASN A 162 -5.25 1.13 10.64
N SER A 163 -5.96 2.25 10.69
CA SER A 163 -5.40 3.57 10.40
C SER A 163 -4.39 3.98 11.46
N LEU A 164 -4.71 3.85 12.75
CA LEU A 164 -3.79 4.21 13.82
C LEU A 164 -2.57 3.29 13.87
N TYR A 165 -2.77 1.98 13.70
CA TYR A 165 -1.64 1.05 13.72
C TYR A 165 -0.71 1.29 12.54
N SER A 166 -1.28 1.46 11.35
CA SER A 166 -0.49 1.73 10.16
C SER A 166 0.21 3.09 10.27
N PHE A 167 -0.44 4.12 10.84
CA PHE A 167 0.18 5.44 11.12
C PHE A 167 1.39 5.32 12.03
N TRP A 168 1.21 4.61 13.14
CA TRP A 168 2.31 4.33 14.04
C TRP A 168 3.47 3.61 13.33
N TRP A 169 3.14 2.66 12.45
CA TRP A 169 4.14 1.95 11.68
C TRP A 169 4.94 2.87 10.76
N ASP A 170 4.29 3.74 10.01
CA ASP A 170 4.98 4.57 9.03
C ASP A 170 5.95 5.54 9.70
N VAL A 171 5.51 6.21 10.77
CA VAL A 171 6.35 7.16 11.50
C VAL A 171 7.52 6.45 12.18
N ARG A 172 7.27 5.36 12.91
CA ARG A 172 8.30 4.71 13.73
C ARG A 172 9.17 3.75 12.95
N ASN A 173 8.57 2.86 12.17
CA ASN A 173 9.29 1.76 11.53
C ASN A 173 9.80 2.16 10.14
N ASP A 174 8.93 2.78 9.33
CA ASP A 174 9.27 3.06 7.93
C ASP A 174 10.11 4.32 7.79
N TRP A 175 9.86 5.34 8.61
CA TRP A 175 10.64 6.57 8.66
C TRP A 175 11.64 6.60 9.81
N GLY A 176 11.60 5.68 10.77
CA GLY A 176 12.61 5.66 11.84
C GLY A 176 12.59 6.90 12.74
N LEU A 177 11.41 7.51 12.92
CA LEU A 177 11.25 8.68 13.79
C LEU A 177 10.77 8.25 15.17
N ASN A 178 11.28 8.91 16.20
CA ASN A 178 10.94 8.63 17.59
C ASN A 178 9.71 9.43 18.06
N PHE A 179 9.01 10.12 17.15
CA PHE A 179 7.93 11.06 17.47
C PHE A 179 6.79 10.43 18.30
N LEU A 180 6.56 9.12 18.17
CA LEU A 180 5.50 8.40 18.87
C LEU A 180 5.99 7.64 20.10
N ASP A 181 7.28 7.76 20.44
CA ASP A 181 7.88 7.08 21.57
C ASP A 181 7.64 7.89 22.85
N ARG A 182 7.19 7.22 23.92
CA ARG A 182 6.70 7.90 25.13
C ARG A 182 7.83 8.61 25.88
N ASP A 183 8.99 8.00 25.90
CA ASP A 183 10.25 8.43 26.50
C ASP A 183 10.87 9.67 25.82
N VAL A 184 10.36 10.07 24.66
CA VAL A 184 10.73 11.36 24.05
C VAL A 184 9.99 12.53 24.70
N TRP A 185 8.75 12.31 25.15
CA TRP A 185 7.88 13.36 25.66
C TRP A 185 7.77 13.35 27.19
N LEU A 186 8.15 12.25 27.83
CA LEU A 186 8.22 12.10 29.28
C LEU A 186 9.68 12.27 29.70
N ASP A 187 9.92 13.18 30.65
CA ASP A 187 11.24 13.50 31.15
C ASP A 187 11.79 12.37 32.03
N ASP A 188 12.51 11.44 31.40
CA ASP A 188 13.21 10.34 32.06
C ASP A 188 14.71 10.65 32.28
N GLY A 189 15.13 11.92 32.18
CA GLY A 189 16.52 12.36 32.41
C GLY A 189 17.51 12.07 31.26
N VAL A 190 17.02 11.58 30.11
CA VAL A 190 17.80 11.40 28.87
C VAL A 190 17.14 12.22 27.76
N GLU A 191 17.82 13.24 27.23
CA GLU A 191 17.32 14.01 26.08
C GLU A 191 17.21 13.10 24.84
N LYS A 192 16.00 12.65 24.54
CA LYS A 192 15.67 11.96 23.29
C LYS A 192 14.94 12.93 22.37
N THR A 193 15.43 13.06 21.14
CA THR A 193 14.81 13.93 20.16
C THR A 193 13.64 13.22 19.45
N PRO A 194 12.51 13.91 19.19
CA PRO A 194 11.37 13.33 18.45
C PRO A 194 11.71 12.91 17.01
N LEU A 195 12.69 13.60 16.42
CA LEU A 195 13.29 13.21 15.15
C LEU A 195 14.59 12.47 15.43
N ARG A 196 15.00 11.59 14.51
CA ARG A 196 16.32 10.94 14.55
C ARG A 196 17.45 11.96 14.39
N GLN A 197 18.66 11.60 14.83
CA GLN A 197 19.83 12.49 14.80
C GLN A 197 20.27 12.84 13.37
N THR A 198 20.28 11.83 12.48
CA THR A 198 20.67 11.99 11.07
C THR A 198 19.45 12.31 10.20
N LEU A 199 19.36 13.54 9.68
CA LEU A 199 18.31 14.00 8.77
C LEU A 199 18.95 14.45 7.45
N LEU A 200 18.61 13.79 6.32
CA LEU A 200 19.08 14.21 4.99
C LEU A 200 18.30 15.43 4.50
N TYR A 201 17.03 15.55 4.86
CA TYR A 201 16.28 16.78 4.62
C TYR A 201 16.58 17.81 5.70
N ARG A 202 17.40 18.81 5.36
CA ARG A 202 17.94 19.84 6.28
C ARG A 202 16.91 20.59 7.15
N GLN A 203 15.62 20.58 6.81
CA GLN A 203 14.58 21.31 7.54
C GLN A 203 13.69 20.37 8.36
N PRO A 204 13.76 20.39 9.71
CA PRO A 204 12.94 19.55 10.60
C PRO A 204 11.42 19.69 10.36
N GLY A 205 10.96 20.89 10.00
CA GLY A 205 9.55 21.16 9.71
C GLY A 205 8.95 20.25 8.63
N LYS A 206 9.77 19.76 7.69
CA LYS A 206 9.31 18.82 6.64
C LYS A 206 8.86 17.48 7.22
N TYR A 207 9.53 16.98 8.27
CA TYR A 207 9.17 15.72 8.92
C TYR A 207 7.86 15.87 9.69
N TYR A 208 7.69 16.95 10.46
CA TYR A 208 6.45 17.19 11.18
C TYR A 208 5.26 17.41 10.24
N ALA A 209 5.46 18.16 9.14
CA ALA A 209 4.45 18.31 8.10
C ALA A 209 4.10 16.95 7.46
N ALA A 210 5.09 16.10 7.24
CA ALA A 210 4.87 14.76 6.69
C ALA A 210 4.10 13.84 7.65
N ILE A 211 4.43 13.86 8.94
CA ILE A 211 3.70 13.13 10.00
C ILE A 211 2.24 13.57 10.02
N LEU A 212 1.99 14.88 10.03
CA LEU A 212 0.64 15.43 10.04
C LEU A 212 -0.14 15.05 8.77
N ALA A 213 0.49 15.20 7.61
CA ALA A 213 -0.11 14.86 6.32
C ALA A 213 -0.45 13.36 6.23
N ASP A 214 0.47 12.48 6.62
CA ASP A 214 0.20 11.03 6.62
C ASP A 214 -0.94 10.69 7.59
N PHE A 215 -0.96 11.25 8.80
CA PHE A 215 -2.03 11.01 9.77
C PHE A 215 -3.42 11.28 9.18
N PHE A 216 -3.65 12.47 8.62
CA PHE A 216 -4.96 12.82 8.07
C PHE A 216 -5.29 12.05 6.79
N LEU A 217 -4.33 11.92 5.88
CA LEU A 217 -4.56 11.24 4.61
C LEU A 217 -4.79 9.74 4.81
N ARG A 218 -4.29 9.13 5.88
CA ARG A 218 -4.52 7.71 6.14
C ARG A 218 -5.97 7.33 6.37
N PHE A 219 -6.76 8.23 6.95
CA PHE A 219 -8.19 8.01 7.12
C PHE A 219 -8.94 8.06 5.79
N THR A 220 -8.41 8.77 4.79
CA THR A 220 -9.03 8.84 3.46
C THR A 220 -9.08 7.49 2.75
N TRP A 221 -8.09 6.62 2.99
CA TRP A 221 -8.09 5.23 2.50
C TRP A 221 -9.40 4.50 2.81
N SER A 222 -9.83 4.56 4.08
CA SER A 222 -11.02 3.88 4.55
C SER A 222 -12.31 4.57 4.12
N LEU A 223 -12.31 5.89 3.98
CA LEU A 223 -13.49 6.64 3.51
C LEU A 223 -13.94 6.21 2.10
N LYS A 224 -12.99 5.82 1.24
CA LYS A 224 -13.27 5.25 -0.09
C LYS A 224 -14.08 3.95 -0.06
N LEU A 225 -13.97 3.20 1.04
CA LEU A 225 -14.68 1.93 1.26
C LEU A 225 -15.99 2.12 2.04
N SER A 226 -16.30 3.33 2.49
CA SER A 226 -17.55 3.62 3.21
C SER A 226 -18.73 3.64 2.25
N SER A 227 -19.67 2.70 2.40
CA SER A 227 -20.89 2.68 1.57
C SER A 227 -21.84 3.84 1.86
N HIS A 228 -21.78 4.47 3.04
CA HIS A 228 -22.55 5.67 3.35
C HIS A 228 -22.00 6.89 2.60
N LEU A 229 -20.68 7.05 2.58
CA LEU A 229 -20.07 8.17 1.87
C LEU A 229 -20.14 7.98 0.36
N HIS A 230 -20.15 6.74 -0.14
CA HIS A 230 -20.35 6.42 -1.56
C HIS A 230 -21.73 6.86 -2.11
N ALA A 231 -22.73 7.02 -1.24
CA ALA A 231 -24.04 7.55 -1.60
C ALA A 231 -24.09 9.10 -1.63
N TYR A 232 -23.23 9.77 -0.85
CA TYR A 232 -23.13 11.24 -0.81
C TYR A 232 -22.04 11.80 -1.74
N VAL A 233 -20.97 11.05 -1.96
CA VAL A 233 -19.89 11.29 -2.93
C VAL A 233 -20.29 10.59 -4.24
N GLN A 234 -21.45 10.98 -4.78
CA GLN A 234 -21.92 10.55 -6.10
C GLN A 234 -21.24 11.30 -7.26
N LEU A 235 -20.37 12.28 -6.97
CA LEU A 235 -19.45 12.78 -7.98
C LEU A 235 -18.26 11.82 -8.09
N GLU A 236 -18.15 11.14 -9.22
CA GLU A 236 -16.97 10.35 -9.61
C GLU A 236 -15.65 11.13 -9.40
N SER A 237 -15.70 12.47 -9.48
CA SER A 237 -14.56 13.35 -9.19
C SER A 237 -14.05 13.27 -7.74
N GLY A 238 -14.90 12.97 -6.75
CA GLY A 238 -14.50 12.84 -5.35
C GLY A 238 -13.69 11.57 -5.09
N VAL A 239 -14.10 10.44 -5.67
CA VAL A 239 -13.33 9.18 -5.62
C VAL A 239 -11.98 9.36 -6.30
N PHE A 240 -11.97 9.99 -7.47
CA PHE A 240 -10.73 10.30 -8.19
C PHE A 240 -9.79 11.22 -7.39
N ALA A 241 -10.33 12.27 -6.73
CA ALA A 241 -9.54 13.14 -5.87
C ALA A 241 -8.92 12.38 -4.69
N PHE A 242 -9.65 11.44 -4.07
CA PHE A 242 -9.08 10.59 -3.01
C PHE A 242 -7.98 9.65 -3.52
N GLU A 243 -8.03 9.18 -4.77
CA GLU A 243 -6.93 8.42 -5.36
C GLU A 243 -5.69 9.29 -5.61
N ILE A 244 -5.86 10.54 -6.04
CA ILE A 244 -4.75 11.50 -6.13
C ILE A 244 -4.13 11.74 -4.74
N LEU A 245 -4.95 11.93 -3.71
CA LEU A 245 -4.46 12.11 -2.34
C LEU A 245 -3.70 10.88 -1.83
N GLU A 246 -4.15 9.67 -2.15
CA GLU A 246 -3.45 8.44 -1.81
C GLU A 246 -2.10 8.32 -2.54
N ILE A 247 -2.03 8.74 -3.81
CA ILE A 247 -0.76 8.82 -4.57
C ILE A 247 0.20 9.81 -3.93
N LEU A 248 -0.27 11.02 -3.58
CA LEU A 248 0.56 12.04 -2.94
C LEU A 248 1.07 11.58 -1.57
N ARG A 249 0.22 10.93 -0.77
CA ARG A 249 0.61 10.33 0.51
C ARG A 249 1.69 9.26 0.32
N ARG A 250 1.51 8.34 -0.64
CA ARG A 250 2.52 7.30 -0.92
C ARG A 250 3.83 7.89 -1.44
N TYR A 251 3.76 8.91 -2.29
CA TYR A 251 4.96 9.64 -2.77
C TYR A 251 5.75 10.22 -1.59
N LEU A 252 5.07 10.91 -0.67
CA LEU A 252 5.65 11.42 0.57
C LEU A 252 6.28 10.28 1.39
N TRP A 253 5.54 9.19 1.60
CA TRP A 253 6.04 8.02 2.32
C TRP A 253 7.31 7.43 1.66
N CYS A 254 7.36 7.35 0.33
CA CYS A 254 8.51 6.83 -0.42
C CYS A 254 9.77 7.66 -0.17
N LEU A 255 9.66 9.00 -0.11
CA LEU A 255 10.79 9.89 0.14
C LEU A 255 11.45 9.61 1.49
N PHE A 256 10.66 9.56 2.57
CA PHE A 256 11.18 9.32 3.91
C PHE A 256 11.56 7.86 4.15
N ARG A 257 10.88 6.91 3.50
CA ARG A 257 11.24 5.48 3.53
C ARG A 257 12.61 5.24 2.91
N LEU A 258 12.86 5.81 1.73
CA LEU A 258 14.16 5.70 1.05
C LEU A 258 15.26 6.37 1.86
N GLU A 259 14.99 7.57 2.38
CA GLU A 259 15.93 8.29 3.24
C GLU A 259 16.35 7.44 4.45
N TRP A 260 15.38 6.81 5.12
CA TRP A 260 15.66 5.95 6.27
C TRP A 260 16.46 4.70 5.89
N GLU A 261 16.21 4.12 4.71
CA GLU A 261 16.96 2.97 4.23
C GLU A 261 18.42 3.34 3.89
N VAL A 262 18.66 4.52 3.30
CA VAL A 262 20.00 5.04 3.03
C VAL A 262 20.78 5.21 4.33
N ILE A 263 20.19 5.87 5.34
CA ILE A 263 20.85 6.10 6.63
C ILE A 263 21.23 4.78 7.30
N LYS A 264 20.33 3.78 7.31
CA LYS A 264 20.66 2.45 7.84
C LYS A 264 21.81 1.78 7.11
N THR A 265 21.86 1.93 5.80
CA THR A 265 22.90 1.31 4.97
C THR A 265 24.25 1.96 5.21
N GLU A 266 24.28 3.29 5.41
CA GLU A 266 25.50 4.04 5.72
C GLU A 266 26.00 3.81 7.16
N GLU A 267 25.10 3.69 8.14
CA GLU A 267 25.46 3.45 9.55
C GLU A 267 25.82 1.97 9.84
N TYR A 268 25.30 1.03 9.05
CA TYR A 268 25.55 -0.41 9.20
C TYR A 268 26.02 -1.09 7.91
N PRO A 269 27.19 -0.69 7.34
CA PRO A 269 27.69 -1.24 6.08
C PRO A 269 28.06 -2.74 6.16
N SER A 270 28.08 -3.32 7.37
CA SER A 270 28.44 -4.72 7.63
C SER A 270 27.28 -5.72 7.53
N ILE A 271 26.03 -5.28 7.34
CA ILE A 271 24.90 -6.17 7.03
C ILE A 271 24.81 -6.27 5.51
N PRO A 272 25.18 -7.40 4.89
CA PRO A 272 25.10 -7.53 3.44
C PRO A 272 23.63 -7.56 3.03
N ILE A 273 23.10 -6.40 2.65
CA ILE A 273 21.94 -6.34 1.76
C ILE A 273 22.43 -6.97 0.47
N HIS A 274 21.97 -8.20 0.19
CA HIS A 274 22.42 -9.02 -0.93
C HIS A 274 22.77 -8.17 -2.14
N GLN A 275 24.08 -8.07 -2.39
CA GLN A 275 24.62 -7.44 -3.58
C GLN A 275 23.92 -8.06 -4.78
N TYR A 276 23.38 -7.21 -5.65
CA TYR A 276 22.93 -7.63 -6.96
C TYR A 276 24.11 -8.31 -7.65
N THR A 277 24.09 -9.63 -7.75
CA THR A 277 24.91 -10.33 -8.74
C THR A 277 24.34 -9.97 -10.09
N THR A 278 24.92 -8.94 -10.71
CA THR A 278 24.88 -8.75 -12.15
C THR A 278 25.79 -9.79 -12.77
N GLU A 279 25.22 -10.94 -13.11
CA GLU A 279 25.71 -11.80 -14.19
C GLU A 279 24.59 -11.96 -15.22
#